data_AF-A0A364K0J1-F1
#
_entry.id   AF-A0A364K0J1-F1
#
_cell.length_a   1.000
_cell.length_b   1.000
_cell.length_c   1.000
_cell.angle_alpha   90.00
_cell.angle_beta   90.00
_cell.angle_gamma   90.00
#
_symmetry.space_group_name_H-M   'P 1'
#
loop_
_entity.id
_entity.type
_entity.pdbx_description
1 polymer ?
#
loop_
_entity_poly.entity_id
_entity_poly.type
_entity_poly.pdbx_seq_one_letter_code
_entity_poly.pdbx_strand_id
1 'polypeptide(L)'
;MKRFFQYFLLCGLVMTCVFPLGNVAYAKKKSGSKQERLVTYIQAYNGLYVSVKAQGKIAVDAKKVTKSEQFEVIPLSGGYHAFKSKRNGKYLSVSRNGVVLATASKVGNNEKLIIHQHQDYHMSFKAKRNGKWLTAVGSGKREFIANKKSISHHEKFEVQY
;
A
#
# COMPACT_ATOMS: atom_id res chain seq x y z
N MET A 1 2.61 24.13 -8.25
CA MET A 1 2.28 25.00 -7.10
C MET A 1 0.92 24.57 -6.55
N LYS A 2 0.76 24.71 -5.24
CA LYS A 2 -0.16 24.01 -4.33
C LYS A 2 -1.64 24.07 -4.74
N ARG A 3 -2.34 22.92 -4.75
CA ARG A 3 -3.81 22.85 -4.83
C ARG A 3 -4.38 22.82 -3.41
N PHE A 4 -5.02 23.92 -3.01
CA PHE A 4 -5.80 24.04 -1.79
C PHE A 4 -7.15 23.31 -1.97
N PHE A 5 -7.47 22.37 -1.09
CA PHE A 5 -8.82 21.81 -0.95
C PHE A 5 -9.64 22.78 -0.09
N GLN A 6 -10.57 23.50 -0.71
CA GLN A 6 -11.54 24.32 0.00
C GLN A 6 -12.76 23.47 0.35
N TYR A 7 -12.97 23.23 1.64
CA TYR A 7 -14.20 22.67 2.18
C TYR A 7 -15.28 23.76 2.11
N PHE A 8 -16.33 23.55 1.31
CA PHE A 8 -17.56 24.34 1.38
C PHE A 8 -18.60 23.54 2.18
N LEU A 9 -18.66 23.81 3.49
CA LEU A 9 -19.87 23.63 4.28
C LEU A 9 -20.65 24.93 4.17
N LEU A 10 -21.87 24.89 3.62
CA LEU A 10 -22.97 25.79 3.96
C LEU A 10 -24.23 25.31 3.24
N CYS A 11 -25.08 24.61 3.99
CA CYS A 11 -26.48 24.39 3.67
C CYS A 11 -27.28 25.54 4.30
N GLY A 12 -28.09 26.26 3.52
CA GLY A 12 -29.13 27.13 4.04
C GLY A 12 -29.52 28.29 3.13
N LEU A 13 -30.54 28.06 2.28
CA LEU A 13 -31.49 29.05 1.68
C LEU A 13 -30.87 30.12 0.74
N VAL A 14 -31.39 30.55 -0.41
CA VAL A 14 -32.53 30.28 -1.31
C VAL A 14 -32.09 30.92 -2.64
N MET A 15 -32.35 30.33 -3.79
CA MET A 15 -32.73 31.09 -5.00
C MET A 15 -32.94 30.13 -6.16
N THR A 16 -34.14 30.17 -6.70
CA THR A 16 -34.59 29.48 -7.90
C THR A 16 -33.76 29.91 -9.11
N CYS A 17 -33.29 28.94 -9.89
CA CYS A 17 -33.01 29.18 -11.30
C CYS A 17 -33.61 28.04 -12.12
N VAL A 18 -34.74 28.35 -12.75
CA VAL A 18 -35.36 27.55 -13.81
C VAL A 18 -34.41 27.59 -15.01
N PHE A 19 -33.94 26.43 -15.47
CA PHE A 19 -33.29 26.29 -16.77
C PHE A 19 -34.12 25.35 -17.66
N PRO A 20 -34.28 25.70 -18.95
CA PRO A 20 -35.26 25.09 -19.85
C PRO A 20 -34.88 23.66 -20.25
N LEU A 21 -35.89 22.93 -20.73
CA LEU A 21 -35.84 21.58 -21.28
C LEU A 21 -34.83 21.48 -22.44
N GLY A 22 -33.57 21.23 -22.11
CA GLY A 22 -32.55 20.77 -23.04
C GLY A 22 -32.34 19.28 -22.85
N ASN A 23 -32.64 18.48 -23.87
CA ASN A 23 -32.28 17.07 -23.95
C ASN A 23 -30.75 16.91 -23.90
N VAL A 24 -30.18 16.94 -22.70
CA VAL A 24 -28.81 16.49 -22.47
C VAL A 24 -28.91 15.06 -21.98
N ALA A 25 -28.79 14.13 -22.92
CA ALA A 25 -28.53 12.74 -22.60
C ALA A 25 -27.24 12.71 -21.77
N TYR A 26 -27.38 12.61 -20.44
CA TYR A 26 -26.26 12.41 -19.54
C TYR A 26 -25.72 11.01 -19.85
N ALA A 27 -24.67 10.95 -20.66
CA ALA A 27 -24.00 9.71 -21.00
C ALA A 27 -23.54 9.06 -19.68
N LYS A 28 -24.27 8.01 -19.28
CA LYS A 28 -23.91 7.16 -18.15
C LYS A 28 -22.59 6.49 -18.50
N LYS A 29 -21.46 7.11 -18.14
CA LYS A 29 -20.14 6.50 -18.26
C LYS A 29 -20.22 5.18 -17.51
N LYS A 30 -20.19 4.07 -18.25
CA LYS A 30 -19.96 2.74 -17.70
C LYS A 30 -18.61 2.79 -16.99
N SER A 31 -18.64 2.94 -15.68
CA SER A 31 -17.49 2.72 -14.81
C SER A 31 -17.21 1.22 -14.82
N GLY A 32 -16.57 0.75 -15.89
CA GLY A 32 -15.75 -0.44 -15.80
C GLY A 32 -14.62 -0.07 -14.84
N SER A 33 -14.74 -0.50 -13.58
CA SER A 33 -13.90 -0.09 -12.46
C SER A 33 -12.45 -0.51 -12.65
N LYS A 34 -11.71 0.22 -13.48
CA LYS A 34 -10.25 0.18 -13.49
C LYS A 34 -9.79 1.05 -12.33
N GLN A 35 -9.92 0.50 -11.12
CA GLN A 35 -9.44 1.11 -9.89
C GLN A 35 -8.01 1.59 -10.14
N GLU A 36 -7.73 2.88 -9.94
CA GLU A 36 -6.39 3.42 -10.08
C GLU A 36 -5.50 2.67 -9.08
N ARG A 37 -4.67 1.80 -9.65
CA ARG A 37 -3.75 0.94 -8.93
C ARG A 37 -2.59 1.81 -8.49
N LEU A 38 -2.75 2.43 -7.32
CA LEU A 38 -1.72 3.27 -6.72
C LEU A 38 -0.44 2.46 -6.57
N VAL A 39 0.61 2.91 -7.25
CA VAL A 39 1.94 2.31 -7.17
C VAL A 39 2.64 3.00 -6.02
N THR A 40 2.99 2.20 -5.02
CA THR A 40 3.64 2.65 -3.79
C THR A 40 5.06 2.13 -3.71
N TYR A 41 5.86 2.75 -2.87
CA TYR A 41 7.13 2.21 -2.45
C TYR A 41 7.29 2.40 -0.94
N ILE A 42 8.01 1.48 -0.32
CA ILE A 42 8.11 1.36 1.13
C ILE A 42 9.54 1.70 1.52
N GLN A 43 9.72 2.76 2.29
CA GLN A 43 11.00 3.15 2.86
C GLN A 43 11.06 2.72 4.33
N ALA A 44 12.18 2.11 4.71
CA ALA A 44 12.47 1.76 6.10
C ALA A 44 13.12 2.94 6.83
N TYR A 45 13.16 2.85 8.16
CA TYR A 45 13.74 3.84 9.07
C TYR A 45 15.19 4.25 8.73
N ASN A 46 15.96 3.39 8.05
CA ASN A 46 17.34 3.64 7.63
C ASN A 46 17.44 4.37 6.28
N GLY A 47 16.33 4.86 5.73
CA GLY A 47 16.25 5.55 4.45
C GLY A 47 16.35 4.63 3.23
N LEU A 48 16.47 3.31 3.42
CA LEU A 48 16.53 2.33 2.34
C LEU A 48 15.12 1.84 1.96
N TYR A 49 14.94 1.54 0.68
CA TYR A 49 13.69 1.04 0.14
C TYR A 49 13.64 -0.48 0.12
N VAL A 50 12.44 -1.02 0.30
CA VAL A 50 12.14 -2.45 0.16
C VAL A 50 12.21 -2.82 -1.33
N SER A 51 13.14 -3.70 -1.68
CA SER A 51 13.46 -4.14 -3.03
C SER A 51 13.10 -5.61 -3.21
N VAL A 52 12.41 -5.93 -4.31
CA VAL A 52 12.24 -7.33 -4.74
C VAL A 52 13.41 -7.74 -5.60
N LYS A 53 14.14 -8.77 -5.19
CA LYS A 53 15.29 -9.34 -5.89
C LYS A 53 14.88 -10.53 -6.77
N ALA A 54 15.87 -11.18 -7.37
CA ALA A 54 15.69 -12.42 -8.10
C ALA A 54 14.98 -13.47 -7.22
N GLN A 55 14.23 -14.37 -7.86
CA GLN A 55 13.45 -15.44 -7.20
C GLN A 55 12.40 -14.94 -6.18
N GLY A 56 12.06 -13.64 -6.18
CA GLY A 56 11.08 -13.08 -5.25
C GLY A 56 11.62 -12.87 -3.84
N LYS A 57 12.93 -12.97 -3.61
CA LYS A 57 13.53 -12.56 -2.34
C LYS A 57 13.31 -11.07 -2.11
N ILE A 58 13.16 -10.66 -0.85
CA ILE A 58 13.00 -9.25 -0.48
C ILE A 58 14.22 -8.81 0.31
N ALA A 59 14.74 -7.64 -0.05
CA ALA A 59 15.84 -7.00 0.67
C ALA A 59 15.51 -5.53 0.92
N VAL A 60 16.10 -4.94 1.94
CA VAL A 60 15.97 -3.51 2.28
C VAL A 60 17.34 -2.85 2.07
N ASP A 61 17.69 -2.66 0.80
CA ASP A 61 19.04 -2.25 0.38
C ASP A 61 19.05 -1.13 -0.68
N ALA A 62 17.91 -0.79 -1.25
CA ALA A 62 17.83 0.15 -2.36
C ALA A 62 17.89 1.60 -1.86
N LYS A 63 18.71 2.44 -2.50
CA LYS A 63 18.79 3.88 -2.23
C LYS A 63 17.91 4.72 -3.17
N LYS A 64 17.42 4.12 -4.25
CA LYS A 64 16.61 4.76 -5.28
C LYS A 64 15.44 3.84 -5.62
N VAL A 65 14.29 4.44 -5.91
CA VAL A 65 13.10 3.72 -6.33
C VAL A 65 13.23 3.37 -7.81
N THR A 66 13.24 2.09 -8.12
CA THR A 66 13.10 1.57 -9.49
C THR A 66 11.89 0.64 -9.55
N LYS A 67 11.68 -0.04 -10.68
CA LYS A 67 10.61 -1.04 -10.84
C LYS A 67 10.65 -2.15 -9.78
N SER A 68 11.81 -2.41 -9.16
CA SER A 68 11.98 -3.44 -8.13
C SER A 68 11.44 -3.05 -6.76
N GLU A 69 11.32 -1.75 -6.49
CA GLU A 69 10.85 -1.17 -5.23
C GLU A 69 9.38 -0.71 -5.31
N GLN A 70 8.77 -0.85 -6.49
CA GLN A 70 7.38 -0.48 -6.73
C GLN A 70 6.42 -1.63 -6.40
N PHE A 71 5.41 -1.32 -5.59
CA PHE A 71 4.36 -2.22 -5.15
C PHE A 71 2.99 -1.62 -5.41
N GLU A 72 2.13 -2.39 -6.04
CA GLU A 72 0.72 -2.07 -6.16
C GLU A 72 -0.04 -2.58 -4.93
N VAL A 73 -0.70 -1.69 -4.22
CA VAL A 73 -1.52 -2.04 -3.05
C VAL A 73 -2.94 -2.35 -3.51
N ILE A 74 -3.40 -3.57 -3.22
CA ILE A 74 -4.72 -4.05 -3.59
C ILE A 74 -5.53 -4.22 -2.30
N PRO A 75 -6.56 -3.39 -2.08
CA PRO A 75 -7.44 -3.55 -0.92
C PRO A 75 -8.27 -4.83 -1.07
N LEU A 76 -8.46 -5.53 0.05
CA LEU A 76 -9.22 -6.78 0.14
C LEU A 76 -10.34 -6.61 1.17
N SER A 77 -11.31 -7.53 1.15
CA SER A 77 -12.35 -7.57 2.18
C SER A 77 -11.78 -7.80 3.58
N GLY A 78 -12.43 -7.23 4.60
CA GLY A 78 -12.04 -7.39 5.99
C GLY A 78 -10.84 -6.54 6.43
N GLY A 79 -10.55 -5.44 5.73
CA GLY A 79 -9.46 -4.50 6.10
C GLY A 79 -8.06 -5.01 5.75
N TYR A 80 -7.97 -6.12 5.01
CA TYR A 80 -6.69 -6.64 4.53
C TYR A 80 -6.26 -5.97 3.23
N HIS A 81 -4.97 -6.00 2.98
CA HIS A 81 -4.31 -5.46 1.80
C HIS A 81 -3.33 -6.50 1.28
N ALA A 82 -3.26 -6.64 -0.04
CA ALA A 82 -2.23 -7.40 -0.72
C ALA A 82 -1.27 -6.45 -1.43
N PHE A 83 0.02 -6.78 -1.42
CA PHE A 83 1.06 -5.99 -2.07
C PHE A 83 1.58 -6.78 -3.25
N LYS A 84 1.42 -6.25 -4.46
CA LYS A 84 1.88 -6.86 -5.70
C LYS A 84 3.10 -6.14 -6.23
N SER A 85 4.21 -6.83 -6.37
CA SER A 85 5.43 -6.25 -6.92
C SER A 85 5.27 -5.97 -8.41
N LYS A 86 5.67 -4.76 -8.85
CA LYS A 86 5.70 -4.38 -10.27
C LYS A 86 6.86 -5.04 -11.03
N ARG A 87 7.88 -5.54 -10.33
CA ARG A 87 9.02 -6.24 -10.92
C ARG A 87 8.64 -7.55 -11.58
N ASN A 88 7.99 -8.42 -10.82
CA ASN A 88 7.69 -9.80 -11.22
C ASN A 88 6.18 -10.09 -11.29
N GLY A 89 5.33 -9.11 -10.94
CA GLY A 89 3.88 -9.27 -10.93
C GLY A 89 3.35 -10.23 -9.86
N LYS A 90 4.16 -10.60 -8.87
CA LYS A 90 3.80 -11.52 -7.79
C LYS A 90 3.44 -10.77 -6.51
N TYR A 91 2.71 -11.43 -5.64
CA TYR A 91 2.29 -10.90 -4.34
C TYR A 91 3.31 -11.20 -3.26
N LEU A 92 3.45 -10.27 -2.32
CA LEU A 92 4.15 -10.47 -1.06
C LEU A 92 3.43 -11.55 -0.25
N SER A 93 4.17 -12.58 0.13
CA SER A 93 3.71 -13.73 0.90
C SER A 93 4.53 -13.83 2.18
N VAL A 94 3.84 -13.94 3.30
CA VAL A 94 4.45 -14.11 4.62
C VAL A 94 4.29 -15.57 5.04
N SER A 95 5.42 -16.24 5.25
CA SER A 95 5.48 -17.61 5.74
C SER A 95 5.23 -17.68 7.25
N ARG A 96 4.88 -18.87 7.77
CA ARG A 96 4.61 -19.07 9.21
C ARG A 96 5.83 -18.76 10.08
N ASN A 97 7.03 -19.02 9.56
CA ASN A 97 8.32 -18.68 10.20
C ASN A 97 8.66 -17.18 10.16
N GLY A 98 7.84 -16.35 9.48
CA GLY A 98 8.06 -14.91 9.36
C GLY A 98 8.90 -14.49 8.16
N VAL A 99 9.32 -15.41 7.29
CA VAL A 99 10.01 -15.05 6.05
C VAL A 99 9.02 -14.40 5.08
N VAL A 100 9.41 -13.29 4.45
CA VAL A 100 8.60 -12.57 3.47
C VAL A 100 9.20 -12.71 2.08
N LEU A 101 8.42 -13.17 1.11
CA LEU A 101 8.83 -13.38 -0.28
C LEU A 101 7.76 -12.90 -1.25
N ALA A 102 8.15 -12.34 -2.39
CA ALA A 102 7.25 -11.94 -3.48
C ALA A 102 7.15 -13.05 -4.55
N THR A 103 6.59 -14.21 -4.20
CA THR A 103 6.50 -15.39 -5.10
C THR A 103 5.08 -15.79 -5.48
N ALA A 104 4.08 -15.33 -4.72
CA ALA A 104 2.70 -15.78 -4.89
C ALA A 104 2.06 -15.23 -6.17
N SER A 105 1.34 -16.08 -6.92
CA SER A 105 0.57 -15.69 -8.11
C SER A 105 -0.87 -15.29 -7.80
N LYS A 106 -1.38 -15.63 -6.62
CA LYS A 106 -2.74 -15.35 -6.15
C LYS A 106 -2.68 -14.92 -4.68
N VAL A 107 -3.70 -14.16 -4.26
CA VAL A 107 -3.85 -13.71 -2.87
C VAL A 107 -4.52 -14.81 -2.05
N GLY A 108 -3.78 -15.42 -1.11
CA GLY A 108 -4.28 -16.37 -0.13
C GLY A 108 -4.25 -15.79 1.28
N ASN A 109 -4.15 -16.65 2.29
CA ASN A 109 -4.02 -16.21 3.68
C ASN A 109 -2.62 -15.66 4.01
N ASN A 110 -1.60 -16.03 3.23
CA ASN A 110 -0.22 -15.61 3.45
C ASN A 110 0.08 -14.22 2.89
N GLU A 111 -0.72 -13.77 1.93
CA GLU A 111 -0.56 -12.51 1.21
C GLU A 111 -1.43 -11.39 1.80
N LYS A 112 -2.14 -11.67 2.90
CA LYS A 112 -3.02 -10.72 3.58
C LYS A 112 -2.26 -9.99 4.68
N LEU A 113 -2.16 -8.68 4.52
CA LEU A 113 -1.50 -7.78 5.45
C LEU A 113 -2.51 -6.73 5.94
N ILE A 114 -2.43 -6.35 7.21
CA ILE A 114 -3.16 -5.20 7.75
C ILE A 114 -2.19 -4.02 7.74
N ILE A 115 -2.64 -2.89 7.21
CA ILE A 115 -1.89 -1.63 7.26
C ILE A 115 -2.39 -0.87 8.49
N HIS A 116 -1.48 -0.53 9.38
CA HIS A 116 -1.75 0.31 10.54
C HIS A 116 -1.07 1.66 10.35
N GLN A 117 -1.86 2.71 10.21
CA GLN A 117 -1.37 4.08 10.07
C GLN A 117 -1.17 4.69 11.46
N HIS A 118 -0.06 5.37 11.65
CA HIS A 118 0.28 6.08 12.88
C HIS A 118 0.07 7.59 12.71
N GLN A 119 -0.02 8.31 13.83
CA GLN A 119 -0.17 9.78 13.83
C GLN A 119 1.06 10.52 13.30
N ASP A 120 2.22 9.87 13.30
CA ASP A 120 3.50 10.40 12.83
C ASP A 120 3.75 10.16 11.33
N TYR A 121 2.69 9.90 10.56
CA TYR A 121 2.71 9.60 9.12
C TYR A 121 3.46 8.32 8.72
N HIS A 122 3.93 7.53 9.69
CA HIS A 122 4.46 6.20 9.41
C HIS A 122 3.34 5.16 9.33
N MET A 123 3.64 4.05 8.67
CA MET A 123 2.78 2.87 8.58
C MET A 123 3.51 1.65 9.10
N SER A 124 2.77 0.76 9.75
CA SER A 124 3.23 -0.58 10.14
C SER A 124 2.39 -1.65 9.48
N PHE A 125 3.01 -2.77 9.10
CA PHE A 125 2.32 -3.86 8.43
C PHE A 125 2.25 -5.09 9.33
N LYS A 126 1.04 -5.62 9.54
CA LYS A 126 0.82 -6.85 10.31
C LYS A 126 0.41 -7.98 9.40
N ALA A 127 1.11 -9.10 9.47
CA ALA A 127 0.79 -10.26 8.65
C ALA A 127 -0.36 -11.08 9.25
N LYS A 128 -1.39 -11.38 8.44
CA LYS A 128 -2.49 -12.26 8.85
C LYS A 128 -1.99 -13.66 9.22
N ARG A 129 -1.01 -14.18 8.48
CA ARG A 129 -0.56 -15.57 8.59
C ARG A 129 0.01 -15.93 9.97
N ASN A 130 0.83 -15.07 10.54
CA ASN A 130 1.52 -15.34 11.81
C ASN A 130 1.15 -14.33 12.91
N GLY A 131 0.35 -13.31 12.60
CA GLY A 131 -0.07 -12.27 13.54
C GLY A 131 1.04 -11.31 13.96
N LYS A 132 2.19 -11.31 13.26
CA LYS A 132 3.38 -10.53 13.61
C LYS A 132 3.55 -9.31 12.70
N TRP A 133 4.30 -8.33 13.19
CA TRP A 133 4.65 -7.11 12.47
C TRP A 133 5.85 -7.35 11.56
N LEU A 134 5.82 -6.72 10.39
CA LEU A 134 6.94 -6.70 9.45
C LEU A 134 8.01 -5.74 9.94
N THR A 135 9.24 -6.22 9.90
CA THR A 135 10.44 -5.55 10.38
C THR A 135 11.43 -5.47 9.25
N ALA A 136 11.96 -4.27 9.00
CA ALA A 136 13.16 -4.12 8.20
C ALA A 136 14.38 -4.26 9.11
N VAL A 137 15.16 -5.32 8.92
CA VAL A 137 16.43 -5.49 9.65
C VAL A 137 17.49 -4.67 8.94
N GLY A 138 17.64 -3.41 9.36
CA GLY A 138 18.38 -2.36 8.67
C GLY A 138 19.89 -2.30 8.88
N SER A 139 20.51 -3.28 9.55
CA SER A 139 21.98 -3.40 9.64
C SER A 139 22.39 -4.88 9.66
N GLY A 140 23.37 -5.24 8.83
CA GLY A 140 23.87 -6.62 8.68
C GLY A 140 23.09 -7.47 7.67
N LYS A 141 21.83 -7.79 7.95
CA LYS A 141 21.06 -8.79 7.15
C LYS A 141 20.27 -8.20 5.98
N ARG A 142 19.82 -6.94 6.09
CA ARG A 142 18.99 -6.24 5.07
C ARG A 142 17.74 -7.04 4.68
N GLU A 143 17.19 -7.79 5.61
CA GLU A 143 16.03 -8.65 5.40
C GLU A 143 14.73 -7.93 5.75
N PHE A 144 13.65 -8.36 5.11
CA PHE A 144 12.29 -7.94 5.43
C PHE A 144 11.53 -9.15 5.99
N ILE A 145 11.27 -9.16 7.30
CA ILE A 145 10.75 -10.34 8.02
C ILE A 145 9.61 -9.96 8.95
N ALA A 146 8.60 -10.83 9.08
CA ALA A 146 7.48 -10.66 10.01
C ALA A 146 7.73 -11.44 11.31
N ASN A 147 8.53 -10.90 12.23
CA ASN A 147 8.95 -11.62 13.45
C ASN A 147 8.58 -10.94 14.78
N LYS A 148 8.17 -9.67 14.80
CA LYS A 148 7.89 -8.93 16.04
C LYS A 148 6.44 -9.01 16.50
N LYS A 149 6.24 -9.00 17.82
CA LYS A 149 4.91 -8.96 18.47
C LYS A 149 4.42 -7.54 18.76
N SER A 150 5.33 -6.59 18.87
CA SER A 150 5.08 -5.17 19.11
C SER A 150 5.74 -4.31 18.03
N ILE A 151 5.25 -3.08 17.87
CA ILE A 151 5.82 -2.08 16.94
C ILE A 151 6.88 -1.30 17.70
N SER A 152 8.09 -1.23 17.13
CA SER A 152 9.16 -0.32 17.54
C SER A 152 9.63 0.51 16.34
N HIS A 153 10.80 1.13 16.45
CA HIS A 153 11.36 1.96 15.38
C HIS A 153 11.57 1.19 14.05
N HIS A 154 11.90 -0.10 14.12
CA HIS A 154 12.20 -0.93 12.93
C HIS A 154 10.96 -1.47 12.19
N GLU A 155 9.77 -1.31 12.77
CA GLU A 155 8.47 -1.74 12.22
C GLU A 155 7.66 -0.56 11.67
N LYS A 156 8.25 0.64 11.65
CA LYS A 156 7.67 1.85 11.07
C LYS A 156 8.28 2.10 9.70
N PHE A 157 7.40 2.33 8.73
CA PHE A 157 7.76 2.54 7.33
C PHE A 157 7.12 3.81 6.81
N GLU A 158 7.83 4.51 5.94
CA GLU A 158 7.24 5.57 5.15
C GLU A 158 6.72 4.98 3.84
N VAL A 159 5.46 5.24 3.53
CA VAL A 159 4.81 4.78 2.30
C VAL A 159 4.50 5.98 1.45
N GLN A 160 5.08 6.01 0.25
CA GLN A 160 4.91 7.09 -0.71
C GLN A 160 4.17 6.56 -1.94
N TYR A 161 3.43 7.45 -2.61
CA TYR A 161 2.53 7.17 -3.74
C TYR A 161 2.99 7.92 -5.00
#